data_AF-A0A1B6NQH7-F1
#
_entry.id   AF-A0A1B6NQH7-F1
#
_cell.length_a   1.000
_cell.length_b   1.000
_cell.length_c   1.000
_cell.angle_alpha   90.00
_cell.angle_beta   90.00
_cell.angle_gamma   90.00
#
_symmetry.space_group_name_H-M   'P 1'
#
loop_
_entity.id
_entity.type
_entity.pdbx_description
1 polymer ?
#
loop_
_entity_poly.entity_id
_entity_poly.type
_entity_poly.pdbx_seq_one_letter_code
_entity_poly.pdbx_strand_id
1 'polypeptide(L)'
;MDNIAKGDTDTFNPLYFDPTNWPIKGQGVGVMEAPRGALGHWLVMQNGKIENYQCVVPTTWNAGPRDPNSQAGAYEAALQDKHTLHDPDQPLEILRTLHSFDPCLACAVHVMDETGEERLRLKVR
;
A
#
# COMPACT_ATOMS: atom_id res chain seq x y z
N MET A 1 -19.66 -14.09 -6.66
CA MET A 1 -20.57 -13.28 -7.51
C MET A 1 -21.97 -13.93 -7.56
N ASP A 2 -22.50 -14.37 -6.42
CA ASP A 2 -23.81 -15.06 -6.39
C ASP A 2 -24.98 -14.12 -6.12
N ASN A 3 -24.70 -12.92 -5.64
CA ASN A 3 -25.69 -12.02 -5.05
C ASN A 3 -26.53 -11.33 -6.16
N ILE A 4 -25.86 -10.71 -7.14
CA ILE A 4 -26.54 -10.03 -8.27
C ILE A 4 -27.40 -10.98 -9.08
N ALA A 5 -26.92 -12.19 -9.36
CA ALA A 5 -27.67 -13.20 -10.11
C ALA A 5 -28.97 -13.65 -9.40
N LYS A 6 -29.05 -13.48 -8.06
CA LYS A 6 -30.22 -13.79 -7.24
C LYS A 6 -31.13 -12.58 -7.00
N GLY A 7 -30.86 -11.45 -7.67
CA GLY A 7 -31.66 -10.22 -7.56
C GLY A 7 -31.24 -9.30 -6.40
N ASP A 8 -30.20 -9.64 -5.66
CA ASP A 8 -29.61 -8.76 -4.66
C ASP A 8 -28.77 -7.69 -5.38
N THR A 9 -29.34 -6.48 -5.44
CA THR A 9 -28.75 -5.31 -6.08
C THR A 9 -28.35 -4.25 -5.06
N ASP A 10 -28.36 -4.59 -3.77
CA ASP A 10 -27.98 -3.67 -2.72
C ASP A 10 -26.49 -3.33 -2.84
N THR A 11 -26.22 -2.03 -3.01
CA THR A 11 -24.85 -1.50 -3.12
C THR A 11 -24.41 -0.80 -1.83
N PHE A 12 -25.29 -0.76 -0.83
CA PHE A 12 -25.14 0.04 0.37
C PHE A 12 -25.66 -0.70 1.60
N ASN A 13 -24.85 -0.71 2.66
CA ASN A 13 -25.26 -1.21 3.97
C ASN A 13 -25.59 -0.03 4.90
N PRO A 14 -26.88 0.20 5.25
CA PRO A 14 -27.27 1.32 6.10
C PRO A 14 -26.88 1.16 7.57
N LEU A 15 -26.55 -0.07 8.01
CA LEU A 15 -26.38 -0.41 9.42
C LEU A 15 -25.33 0.47 10.13
N TYR A 16 -24.26 0.80 9.43
CA TYR A 16 -23.14 1.60 9.97
C TYR A 16 -23.00 2.97 9.31
N PHE A 17 -24.02 3.43 8.59
CA PHE A 17 -24.02 4.77 8.01
C PHE A 17 -24.27 5.84 9.07
N ASP A 18 -25.20 5.60 10.00
CA ASP A 18 -25.47 6.48 11.12
C ASP A 18 -24.47 6.20 12.27
N PRO A 19 -23.69 7.21 12.74
CA PRO A 19 -22.77 7.06 13.85
C PRO A 19 -23.40 6.57 15.15
N THR A 20 -24.70 6.78 15.35
CA THR A 20 -25.43 6.31 16.54
C THR A 20 -25.50 4.79 16.63
N ASN A 21 -25.36 4.09 15.48
CA ASN A 21 -25.35 2.63 15.41
C ASN A 21 -23.93 2.03 15.48
N TRP A 22 -22.90 2.86 15.62
CA TRP A 22 -21.53 2.38 15.67
C TRP A 22 -21.25 1.66 16.99
N PRO A 23 -20.55 0.51 16.96
CA PRO A 23 -20.12 -0.12 18.19
C PRO A 23 -19.09 0.75 18.91
N ILE A 24 -19.05 0.65 20.24
CA ILE A 24 -18.04 1.33 21.07
C ILE A 24 -16.62 0.96 20.64
N LYS A 25 -16.40 -0.28 20.21
CA LYS A 25 -15.14 -0.77 19.64
C LYS A 25 -15.42 -1.58 18.39
N GLY A 26 -14.68 -1.32 17.32
CA GLY A 26 -14.87 -1.97 16.02
C GLY A 26 -13.56 -2.13 15.26
N GLN A 27 -13.55 -3.07 14.32
CA GLN A 27 -12.45 -3.27 13.37
C GLN A 27 -13.03 -3.34 11.96
N GLY A 28 -12.35 -2.71 11.01
CA GLY A 28 -12.73 -2.70 9.60
C GLY A 28 -11.53 -3.00 8.71
N VAL A 29 -11.78 -3.72 7.63
CA VAL A 29 -10.81 -3.92 6.55
C VAL A 29 -11.44 -3.52 5.23
N GLY A 30 -10.76 -2.67 4.48
CA GLY A 30 -11.10 -2.30 3.11
C GLY A 30 -10.03 -2.84 2.17
N VAL A 31 -10.40 -3.73 1.27
CA VAL A 31 -9.49 -4.27 0.24
C VAL A 31 -9.95 -3.84 -1.14
N MET A 32 -8.99 -3.50 -2.00
CA MET A 32 -9.23 -3.03 -3.36
C MET A 32 -8.02 -3.38 -4.25
N GLU A 33 -8.27 -3.56 -5.54
CA GLU A 33 -7.23 -3.52 -6.57
C GLU A 33 -7.04 -2.07 -7.05
N ALA A 34 -5.92 -1.47 -6.68
CA ALA A 34 -5.51 -0.17 -7.20
C ALA A 34 -4.74 -0.36 -8.52
N PRO A 35 -4.48 0.71 -9.31
CA PRO A 35 -3.78 0.57 -10.59
C PRO A 35 -2.40 -0.10 -10.53
N ARG A 36 -1.77 -0.09 -9.34
CA ARG A 36 -0.43 -0.64 -9.08
C ARG A 36 -0.47 -1.99 -8.35
N GLY A 37 -1.65 -2.54 -8.08
CA GLY A 37 -1.87 -3.83 -7.41
C GLY A 37 -2.71 -3.75 -6.14
N ALA A 38 -2.54 -4.75 -5.27
CA ALA A 38 -3.34 -4.94 -4.06
C ALA A 38 -3.18 -3.80 -3.03
N LEU A 39 -4.30 -3.23 -2.62
CA LEU A 39 -4.42 -2.19 -1.60
C LEU A 39 -5.30 -2.68 -0.44
N GLY A 40 -4.79 -2.53 0.78
CA GLY A 40 -5.56 -2.79 1.99
C GLY A 40 -5.48 -1.62 2.98
N HIS A 41 -6.62 -1.31 3.59
CA HIS A 41 -6.75 -0.37 4.69
C HIS A 41 -7.32 -1.14 5.89
N TRP A 42 -6.66 -1.06 7.05
CA TRP A 42 -7.09 -1.65 8.32
C TRP A 42 -7.34 -0.54 9.33
N LEU A 43 -8.53 -0.55 9.93
CA LEU A 43 -8.96 0.44 10.89
C LEU A 43 -9.40 -0.24 12.19
N VAL A 44 -8.96 0.30 13.32
CA VAL A 44 -9.50 0.02 14.64
C VAL A 44 -10.14 1.30 15.14
N MET A 45 -11.41 1.23 15.54
CA MET A 45 -12.13 2.35 16.13
C MET A 45 -12.45 2.11 17.59
N GLN A 46 -12.46 3.19 18.37
CA GLN A 46 -12.92 3.20 19.74
C GLN A 46 -13.65 4.53 20.05
N ASN A 47 -14.82 4.44 20.68
CA ASN A 47 -15.66 5.59 21.06
C ASN A 47 -15.91 6.57 19.89
N GLY A 48 -16.21 6.04 18.69
CA GLY A 48 -16.44 6.84 17.49
C GLY A 48 -15.21 7.52 16.91
N LYS A 49 -14.00 7.19 17.39
CA LYS A 49 -12.72 7.73 16.90
C LYS A 49 -11.84 6.62 16.34
N ILE A 50 -10.91 6.99 15.46
CA ILE A 50 -9.88 6.08 14.94
C ILE A 50 -8.81 5.91 16.03
N GLU A 51 -8.67 4.69 16.53
CA GLU A 51 -7.64 4.32 17.49
C GLU A 51 -6.35 3.89 16.77
N ASN A 52 -6.50 3.19 15.64
CA ASN A 52 -5.38 2.80 14.78
C ASN A 52 -5.82 2.74 13.32
N TYR A 53 -4.95 3.17 12.41
CA TYR A 53 -5.14 3.09 10.97
C TYR A 53 -3.86 2.63 10.31
N GLN A 54 -3.93 1.58 9.50
CA GLN A 54 -2.79 1.03 8.77
C GLN A 54 -3.15 0.86 7.31
N CYS A 55 -2.28 1.32 6.43
CA CYS A 55 -2.39 1.11 5.00
C CYS A 55 -1.27 0.16 4.58
N VAL A 56 -1.61 -0.92 3.88
CA VAL A 56 -0.62 -1.74 3.16
C VAL A 56 -0.94 -1.55 1.68
N VAL A 57 -0.09 -0.80 1.00
CA VAL A 57 -0.37 -0.32 -0.36
C VAL A 57 0.45 -1.07 -1.41
N PRO A 58 0.11 -0.96 -2.70
CA PRO A 58 0.69 -1.82 -3.73
C PRO A 58 2.22 -1.70 -3.81
N THR A 59 2.73 -0.46 -3.78
CA THR A 59 4.18 -0.23 -3.84
C THR A 59 4.90 -0.70 -2.58
N THR A 60 4.24 -0.83 -1.42
CA THR A 60 4.84 -1.44 -0.21
C THR A 60 5.21 -2.90 -0.46
N TRP A 61 4.37 -3.65 -1.19
CA TRP A 61 4.68 -5.02 -1.58
C TRP A 61 5.86 -5.09 -2.55
N ASN A 62 5.92 -4.16 -3.51
CA ASN A 62 6.91 -4.22 -4.57
C ASN A 62 8.29 -3.69 -4.15
N ALA A 63 8.30 -2.56 -3.43
CA ALA A 63 9.49 -1.82 -3.02
C ALA A 63 9.93 -2.13 -1.58
N GLY A 64 9.28 -3.10 -0.91
CA GLY A 64 9.69 -3.55 0.40
C GLY A 64 11.15 -4.01 0.40
N PRO A 65 11.96 -3.64 1.42
CA PRO A 65 13.32 -4.13 1.54
C PRO A 65 13.31 -5.63 1.85
N ARG A 66 14.50 -6.20 2.03
CA ARG A 66 14.61 -7.57 2.49
C ARG A 66 13.86 -7.81 3.80
N ASP A 67 13.18 -8.94 3.85
CA ASP A 67 12.46 -9.36 5.05
C ASP A 67 13.43 -9.81 6.17
N PRO A 68 12.94 -10.15 7.38
CA PRO A 68 13.78 -10.66 8.46
C PRO A 68 14.57 -11.94 8.14
N ASN A 69 14.19 -12.68 7.09
CA ASN A 69 14.91 -13.86 6.59
C ASN A 69 15.88 -13.53 5.46
N SER A 70 16.12 -12.24 5.19
CA SER A 70 16.93 -11.73 4.08
C SER A 70 16.40 -12.05 2.68
N GLN A 71 15.10 -12.34 2.54
CA GLN A 71 14.46 -12.55 1.24
C GLN A 71 14.33 -11.22 0.49
N ALA A 72 14.82 -11.17 -0.74
CA ALA A 72 14.68 -10.02 -1.62
C ALA A 72 13.21 -9.72 -1.93
N GLY A 73 12.82 -8.44 -1.81
CA GLY A 73 11.53 -7.94 -2.28
C GLY A 73 11.42 -7.93 -3.81
N ALA A 74 10.25 -7.60 -4.36
CA ALA A 74 9.99 -7.74 -5.80
C ALA A 74 10.96 -6.92 -6.66
N TYR A 75 11.26 -5.67 -6.27
CA TYR A 75 12.23 -4.82 -6.98
C TYR A 75 13.64 -5.42 -6.96
N GLU A 76 14.11 -5.80 -5.77
CA GLU A 76 15.44 -6.39 -5.63
C GLU A 76 15.55 -7.70 -6.43
N ALA A 77 14.54 -8.55 -6.38
CA ALA A 77 14.51 -9.81 -7.11
C ALA A 77 14.47 -9.59 -8.63
N ALA A 78 13.72 -8.60 -9.12
CA ALA A 78 13.66 -8.27 -10.55
C ALA A 78 15.00 -7.77 -11.11
N LEU A 79 15.89 -7.24 -10.26
CA LEU A 79 17.22 -6.75 -10.65
C LEU A 79 18.33 -7.82 -10.51
N GLN A 80 18.00 -9.03 -10.05
CA GLN A 80 18.99 -10.12 -9.88
C GLN A 80 19.29 -10.89 -11.18
N ASP A 81 18.59 -10.58 -12.28
CA ASP A 81 18.75 -11.25 -13.59
C ASP A 81 20.04 -10.87 -14.34
N LYS A 82 20.91 -10.04 -13.73
CA LYS A 82 22.19 -9.55 -14.29
C LYS A 82 21.98 -8.71 -15.55
N HIS A 83 21.28 -7.58 -15.43
CA HIS A 83 21.24 -6.56 -16.48
C HIS A 83 22.64 -6.29 -17.05
N THR A 84 22.77 -6.40 -18.37
CA THR A 84 23.97 -5.93 -19.06
C THR A 84 23.84 -4.42 -19.22
N LEU A 85 24.71 -3.68 -18.56
CA LEU A 85 24.72 -2.22 -18.64
C LEU A 85 25.55 -1.80 -19.85
N HIS A 86 24.96 -1.04 -20.77
CA HIS A 86 25.71 -0.44 -21.87
C HIS A 86 26.68 0.64 -21.38
N ASP A 87 26.21 1.51 -20.49
CA ASP A 87 27.00 2.55 -19.81
C ASP A 87 26.69 2.50 -18.30
N PRO A 88 27.62 2.05 -17.45
CA PRO A 88 27.41 1.99 -16.01
C PRO A 88 27.16 3.35 -15.34
N ASP A 89 27.67 4.45 -15.93
CA ASP A 89 27.43 5.80 -15.41
C ASP A 89 26.01 6.31 -15.77
N GLN A 90 25.33 5.61 -16.69
CA GLN A 90 23.96 5.90 -17.13
C GLN A 90 23.12 4.60 -17.19
N PRO A 91 22.76 4.00 -16.04
CA PRO A 91 22.19 2.66 -15.96
C PRO A 91 20.70 2.60 -16.36
N LEU A 92 20.41 2.87 -17.63
CA LEU A 92 19.06 2.96 -18.18
C LEU A 92 18.30 1.62 -18.07
N GLU A 93 19.00 0.50 -18.16
CA GLU A 93 18.44 -0.85 -18.07
C GLU A 93 17.82 -1.12 -16.70
N ILE A 94 18.45 -0.65 -15.62
CA ILE A 94 17.92 -0.72 -14.25
C ILE A 94 16.66 0.13 -14.15
N LEU A 95 16.70 1.37 -14.66
CA LEU A 95 15.56 2.28 -14.63
C LEU A 95 14.36 1.73 -15.38
N ARG A 96 14.57 1.09 -16.55
CA ARG A 96 13.50 0.46 -17.33
C ARG A 96 12.78 -0.63 -16.53
N THR A 97 13.55 -1.48 -15.84
CA THR A 97 12.99 -2.54 -14.99
C THR A 97 12.17 -1.95 -13.86
N LEU A 98 12.70 -0.96 -13.13
CA LEU A 98 11.97 -0.33 -12.02
C LEU A 98 10.74 0.46 -12.48
N HIS A 99 10.83 1.22 -13.58
CA HIS A 99 9.69 1.98 -14.11
C HIS A 99 8.56 1.09 -14.63
N SER A 100 8.83 -0.17 -14.99
CA SER A 100 7.78 -1.13 -15.38
C SER A 100 6.79 -1.43 -14.25
N PHE A 101 7.18 -1.20 -12.99
CA PHE A 101 6.31 -1.34 -11.82
C PHE A 101 5.51 -0.07 -11.47
N ASP A 102 5.67 1.02 -12.22
CA ASP A 102 5.02 2.31 -11.97
C ASP A 102 5.15 2.77 -10.50
N PRO A 103 6.38 3.01 -10.00
CA PRO A 103 6.63 3.30 -8.59
C PRO A 103 5.94 4.59 -8.12
N CYS A 104 5.03 4.47 -7.15
CA CYS A 104 4.49 5.61 -6.41
C CYS A 104 5.11 5.66 -5.00
N LEU A 105 6.19 6.42 -4.82
CA LEU A 105 6.90 6.49 -3.53
C LEU A 105 6.13 7.29 -2.46
N ALA A 106 5.34 8.28 -2.85
CA ALA A 106 4.41 8.95 -1.93
C ALA A 106 3.37 7.95 -1.37
N CYS A 107 2.91 7.03 -2.22
CA CYS A 107 2.05 5.93 -1.78
C CYS A 107 2.81 4.98 -0.85
N ALA A 108 4.07 4.64 -1.14
CA ALA A 108 4.83 3.64 -0.37
C ALA A 108 5.19 4.08 1.06
N VAL A 109 5.44 5.37 1.29
CA VAL A 109 6.00 5.87 2.56
C VAL A 109 4.96 6.61 3.41
N HIS A 110 3.85 7.05 2.83
CA HIS A 110 2.75 7.75 3.52
C HIS A 110 3.17 9.03 4.29
N VAL A 111 4.37 9.55 4.08
CA VAL A 111 4.83 10.79 4.73
C VAL A 111 4.28 11.97 3.94
N MET A 112 3.30 12.65 4.52
CA MET A 112 2.86 13.97 4.08
C MET A 112 3.02 14.95 5.24
N ASP A 113 3.45 16.15 4.91
CA ASP A 113 3.54 17.27 5.83
C ASP A 113 2.97 18.51 5.12
N GLU A 114 2.10 19.23 5.83
CA GLU A 114 1.38 20.40 5.29
C GLU A 114 2.26 21.67 5.26
N THR A 115 3.42 21.65 5.92
CA THR A 115 4.25 22.82 6.24
C THR A 115 5.66 22.81 5.63
N GLY A 116 6.10 21.72 5.01
CA GLY A 116 7.44 21.55 4.45
C GLY A 116 8.55 21.13 5.44
N GLU A 117 8.20 20.74 6.68
CA GLU A 117 9.14 20.31 7.71
C GLU A 117 9.56 18.83 7.59
N GLU A 118 10.86 18.56 7.78
CA GLU A 118 11.43 17.21 7.84
C GLU A 118 10.84 16.41 9.01
N ARG A 119 9.99 15.42 8.73
CA ARG A 119 9.32 14.59 9.76
C ARG A 119 10.13 13.38 10.23
N LEU A 120 11.03 12.85 9.39
CA LEU A 120 11.74 11.60 9.70
C LEU A 120 13.11 11.56 9.03
N ARG A 121 14.17 11.44 9.84
CA ARG A 121 15.54 11.17 9.38
C ARG A 121 15.93 9.75 9.73
N LEU A 122 15.92 8.86 8.73
CA LEU A 122 16.36 7.48 8.91
C LEU A 122 17.85 7.36 8.55
N LYS A 123 18.67 6.95 9.52
CA LYS A 123 20.04 6.47 9.25
C LYS A 123 19.95 4.98 8.96
N VAL A 124 20.07 4.62 7.69
CA VAL A 124 20.28 3.23 7.28
C VAL A 124 21.77 2.91 7.51
N ARG A 125 22.05 1.80 8.21
CA ARG A 125 23.40 1.29 8.46
C ARG A 125 23.81 0.32 7.36
#